data_AF-A0A7C3WHW5-F1
#
_entry.id   AF-A0A7C3WHW5-F1
#
_cell.length_a   1.000
_cell.length_b   1.000
_cell.length_c   1.000
_cell.angle_alpha   90.00
_cell.angle_beta   90.00
_cell.angle_gamma   90.00
#
_symmetry.space_group_name_H-M   'P 1'
#
loop_
_entity.id
_entity.type
_entity.pdbx_description
1 polymer ?
#
loop_
_entity_poly.entity_id
_entity_poly.type
_entity_poly.pdbx_seq_one_letter_code
_entity_poly.pdbx_strand_id
1 'polypeptide(L)'
;MPPKYDDEERERPSWREIDARRDRGGSRPAPRERRLPKKQAEWVRKMVLKQAEALFKGKRGRPEYQAALKELEAAHGTKKFAAVARKFLQEYGLPEEWGALNLLLDYPDPQVITEVLHAMGAQVALRSRVEQQGFKGRLQILALTSADAHVRQEAEELMANL
;
A
#
# COMPACT_ATOMS: atom_id res chain seq x y z
N MET A 1 12.37 -49.62 -64.76
CA MET A 1 13.39 -50.03 -63.76
C MET A 1 13.29 -49.07 -62.58
N PRO A 2 12.99 -49.52 -61.35
CA PRO A 2 13.09 -48.66 -60.18
C PRO A 2 14.56 -48.56 -59.73
N PRO A 3 15.01 -47.40 -59.21
CA PRO A 3 16.37 -47.26 -58.69
C PRO A 3 16.53 -48.06 -57.38
N LYS A 4 17.65 -48.78 -57.29
CA LYS A 4 18.10 -49.46 -56.08
C LYS A 4 18.39 -48.41 -55.00
N TYR A 5 17.77 -48.56 -53.84
CA TYR A 5 18.20 -47.88 -52.63
C TYR A 5 19.45 -48.60 -52.11
N ASP A 6 20.62 -47.98 -52.27
CA ASP A 6 21.82 -48.31 -51.49
C ASP A 6 21.58 -47.82 -50.05
N ASP A 7 20.93 -48.66 -49.24
CA ASP A 7 20.71 -48.47 -47.79
C ASP A 7 21.64 -49.39 -46.97
N GLU A 8 22.83 -49.72 -47.49
CA GLU A 8 23.83 -50.56 -46.82
C GLU A 8 25.08 -49.74 -46.45
N GLU A 9 25.01 -48.78 -45.52
CA GLU A 9 26.24 -48.30 -44.82
C GLU A 9 26.04 -47.32 -43.63
N ARG A 10 24.87 -47.26 -42.98
CA ARG A 10 24.78 -46.64 -41.65
C ARG A 10 24.59 -47.71 -40.59
N GLU A 11 25.70 -48.23 -40.10
CA GLU A 11 25.73 -49.02 -38.86
C GLU A 11 24.97 -48.26 -37.77
N ARG A 12 23.91 -48.90 -37.26
CA ARG A 12 23.11 -48.33 -36.17
C ARG A 12 24.02 -48.19 -34.95
N PRO A 13 24.11 -47.01 -34.32
CA PRO A 13 25.00 -46.80 -33.21
C PRO A 13 24.77 -47.81 -32.10
N SER A 14 25.85 -48.34 -31.55
CA SER A 14 25.80 -49.22 -30.39
C SER A 14 25.14 -48.51 -29.21
N TRP A 15 24.42 -49.24 -28.36
CA TRP A 15 23.90 -48.69 -27.11
C TRP A 15 24.98 -48.00 -26.26
N ARG A 16 26.23 -48.46 -26.33
CA ARG A 16 27.38 -47.82 -25.67
C ARG A 16 27.79 -46.50 -26.32
N GLU A 17 27.61 -46.35 -27.64
CA GLU A 17 27.83 -45.08 -28.33
C GLU A 17 26.74 -44.05 -28.05
N ILE A 18 25.50 -44.50 -27.88
CA ILE A 18 24.38 -43.63 -27.50
C ILE A 18 24.64 -43.05 -26.10
N ASP A 19 25.11 -43.87 -25.16
CA ASP A 19 25.44 -43.43 -23.81
C ASP A 19 26.67 -42.50 -23.79
N ALA A 20 27.71 -42.83 -24.56
CA ALA A 20 28.89 -41.96 -24.72
C ALA A 20 28.59 -40.61 -25.40
N ARG A 21 27.53 -40.54 -26.23
CA ARG A 21 27.03 -39.27 -26.79
C ARG A 21 26.25 -38.46 -25.78
N ARG A 22 25.50 -39.11 -24.90
CA ARG A 22 24.75 -38.47 -23.82
C ARG A 22 25.68 -37.79 -22.81
N ASP A 23 26.80 -38.44 -22.47
CA ASP A 23 27.80 -37.87 -21.56
C ASP A 23 28.65 -36.74 -22.19
N ARG A 24 28.79 -36.74 -23.52
CA ARG A 24 29.43 -35.63 -24.26
C ARG A 24 28.51 -34.43 -24.47
N GLY A 25 27.21 -34.61 -24.32
CA GLY A 25 26.20 -33.55 -24.28
C GLY A 25 26.22 -32.81 -22.94
N GLY A 26 27.38 -32.31 -22.54
CA GLY A 26 27.50 -31.43 -21.39
C GLY A 26 26.69 -30.16 -21.65
N SER A 27 25.47 -30.09 -21.10
CA SER A 27 24.79 -28.81 -20.90
C SER A 27 25.77 -27.90 -20.18
N ARG A 28 26.32 -26.91 -20.90
CA ARG A 28 27.02 -25.80 -20.25
C ARG A 28 26.07 -25.29 -19.16
N PRO A 29 26.49 -25.27 -17.88
CA PRO A 29 25.68 -24.64 -16.86
C PRO A 29 25.40 -23.22 -17.34
N ALA A 30 24.12 -22.82 -17.36
CA ALA A 30 23.79 -21.41 -17.56
C ALA A 30 24.70 -20.57 -16.65
N PRO A 31 25.20 -19.40 -17.11
CA PRO A 31 26.07 -18.56 -16.29
C PRO A 31 25.39 -18.39 -14.93
N ARG A 32 26.03 -18.85 -13.85
CA ARG A 32 25.49 -18.67 -12.51
C ARG A 32 25.39 -17.16 -12.30
N GLU A 33 24.17 -16.62 -12.36
CA GLU A 33 23.91 -15.23 -12.01
C GLU A 33 24.60 -14.97 -10.67
N ARG A 34 25.49 -13.97 -10.64
CA ARG A 34 26.23 -13.58 -9.45
C ARG A 34 25.21 -13.19 -8.38
N ARG A 35 24.91 -14.13 -7.49
CA ARG A 35 24.02 -13.89 -6.35
C ARG A 35 24.65 -12.81 -5.50
N LEU A 36 23.97 -11.68 -5.38
CA LEU A 36 24.37 -10.60 -4.47
C LEU A 36 24.53 -11.18 -3.05
N PRO A 37 25.49 -10.67 -2.26
CA PRO A 37 25.63 -11.03 -0.84
C PRO A 37 24.29 -10.94 -0.13
N LYS A 38 23.95 -11.90 0.74
CA LYS A 38 22.62 -12.04 1.36
C LYS A 38 22.05 -10.73 1.93
N LYS A 39 22.90 -9.92 2.59
CA LYS A 39 22.52 -8.61 3.15
C LYS A 39 22.14 -7.58 2.07
N GLN A 40 22.86 -7.53 0.95
CA GLN A 40 22.55 -6.66 -0.17
C GLN A 40 21.29 -7.14 -0.91
N ALA A 41 21.11 -8.45 -1.05
CA ALA A 41 19.90 -9.03 -1.63
C ALA A 41 18.65 -8.76 -0.78
N GLU A 42 18.76 -8.81 0.55
CA GLU A 42 17.67 -8.44 1.47
C GLU A 42 17.34 -6.95 1.42
N TRP A 43 18.35 -6.08 1.33
CA TRP A 43 18.15 -4.64 1.18
C TRP A 43 17.46 -4.31 -0.14
N VAL A 44 17.91 -4.90 -1.24
CA VAL A 44 17.26 -4.76 -2.56
C VAL A 44 15.83 -5.30 -2.53
N ARG A 45 15.58 -6.46 -1.92
CA ARG A 45 14.23 -7.01 -1.75
C ARG A 45 13.33 -6.08 -0.94
N LYS A 46 13.82 -5.50 0.15
CA LYS A 46 13.06 -4.50 0.94
C LYS A 46 12.75 -3.24 0.13
N MET A 47 13.70 -2.78 -0.69
CA MET A 47 13.47 -1.65 -1.58
C MET A 47 12.44 -1.96 -2.66
N VAL A 48 12.53 -3.14 -3.28
CA VAL A 48 11.57 -3.61 -4.30
C VAL A 48 10.19 -3.83 -3.69
N LEU A 49 10.10 -4.39 -2.49
CA LEU A 49 8.84 -4.54 -1.75
C LEU A 49 8.22 -3.17 -1.46
N LYS A 50 9.03 -2.22 -0.96
CA LYS A 50 8.58 -0.85 -0.68
C LYS A 50 8.16 -0.10 -1.95
N GLN A 51 8.84 -0.31 -3.07
CA GLN A 51 8.47 0.25 -4.38
C GLN A 51 7.21 -0.40 -4.95
N ALA A 52 7.05 -1.72 -4.79
CA ALA A 52 5.84 -2.43 -5.17
C ALA A 52 4.64 -1.98 -4.31
N GLU A 53 4.80 -1.90 -2.99
CA GLU A 53 3.80 -1.34 -2.07
C GLU A 53 3.46 0.11 -2.41
N ALA A 54 4.44 0.93 -2.82
CA ALA A 54 4.18 2.29 -3.31
C ALA A 54 3.39 2.29 -4.63
N LEU A 55 3.62 1.31 -5.51
CA LEU A 55 2.84 1.10 -6.73
C LEU A 55 1.39 0.70 -6.41
N PHE A 56 1.19 -0.16 -5.41
CA PHE A 56 -0.12 -0.65 -4.99
C PHE A 56 -0.91 0.35 -4.11
N LYS A 57 -0.26 1.40 -3.58
CA LYS A 57 -0.89 2.50 -2.83
C LYS A 57 -1.47 3.64 -3.71
N GLY A 58 -1.40 3.52 -5.03
CA GLY A 58 -2.00 4.49 -5.96
C GLY A 58 -1.46 5.93 -5.79
N LYS A 59 -2.35 6.94 -5.78
CA LYS A 59 -1.98 8.36 -5.58
C LYS A 59 -1.34 8.65 -4.22
N ARG A 60 -1.53 7.78 -3.22
CA ARG A 60 -1.13 7.99 -1.82
C ARG A 60 0.32 7.56 -1.52
N GLY A 61 0.90 6.71 -2.35
CA GLY A 61 2.30 6.28 -2.22
C GLY A 61 3.31 7.30 -2.75
N ARG A 62 2.84 8.40 -3.35
CA ARG A 62 3.69 9.36 -4.04
C ARG A 62 4.20 10.46 -3.09
N PRO A 63 5.39 11.04 -3.35
CA PRO A 63 5.91 12.12 -2.53
C PRO A 63 4.99 13.34 -2.47
N GLU A 64 4.15 13.56 -3.49
CA GLU A 64 3.17 14.64 -3.54
C GLU A 64 2.09 14.49 -2.45
N TYR A 65 1.65 13.26 -2.16
CA TYR A 65 0.70 13.01 -1.07
C TYR A 65 1.28 13.37 0.29
N GLN A 66 2.55 13.02 0.52
CA GLN A 66 3.26 13.36 1.76
C GLN A 66 3.49 14.87 1.89
N ALA A 67 3.74 15.56 0.79
CA ALA A 67 3.82 17.01 0.76
C ALA A 67 2.46 17.65 1.07
N ALA A 68 1.38 17.13 0.50
CA ALA A 68 0.02 17.60 0.74
C ALA A 68 -0.43 17.35 2.20
N LEU A 69 -0.05 16.22 2.80
CA LEU A 69 -0.27 15.96 4.23
C LEU A 69 0.45 16.97 5.12
N LYS A 70 1.72 17.26 4.81
CA LYS A 70 2.48 18.28 5.55
C LYS A 70 1.90 19.67 5.38
N GLU A 71 1.40 20.00 4.20
CA GLU A 71 0.70 21.26 3.95
C GLU A 71 -0.59 21.34 4.76
N LEU A 72 -1.35 20.24 4.83
CA LEU A 72 -2.57 20.13 5.65
C LEU A 72 -2.27 20.34 7.14
N GLU A 73 -1.23 19.66 7.65
CA GLU A 73 -0.73 19.83 9.02
C GLU A 73 -0.30 21.28 9.30
N ALA A 74 0.48 21.88 8.41
CA ALA A 74 0.97 23.25 8.57
C ALA A 74 -0.14 24.31 8.46
N ALA A 75 -1.19 24.03 7.70
CA ALA A 75 -2.34 24.92 7.56
C ALA A 75 -3.33 24.78 8.71
N HIS A 76 -3.26 23.73 9.53
CA HIS A 76 -4.18 23.50 10.65
C HIS A 76 -4.17 24.66 11.65
N GLY A 77 -5.35 25.00 12.18
CA GLY A 77 -5.54 26.17 13.04
C GLY A 77 -5.46 27.53 12.35
N THR A 78 -5.14 27.58 11.05
CA THR A 78 -5.13 28.83 10.26
C THR A 78 -6.41 29.01 9.45
N LYS A 79 -6.70 30.24 9.02
CA LYS A 79 -7.82 30.54 8.12
C LYS A 79 -7.71 29.84 6.75
N LYS A 80 -6.52 29.34 6.38
CA LYS A 80 -6.28 28.63 5.12
C LYS A 80 -6.63 27.15 5.20
N PHE A 81 -6.83 26.60 6.40
CA PHE A 81 -7.06 25.17 6.62
C PHE A 81 -8.15 24.60 5.71
N ALA A 82 -9.35 25.20 5.72
CA ALA A 82 -10.48 24.72 4.93
C ALA A 82 -10.16 24.68 3.42
N ALA A 83 -9.43 25.65 2.90
CA ALA A 83 -9.05 25.68 1.48
C ALA A 83 -8.03 24.58 1.14
N VAL A 84 -7.07 24.33 2.03
CA VAL A 84 -6.05 23.28 1.86
C VAL A 84 -6.67 21.89 2.00
N ALA A 85 -7.48 21.68 3.04
CA ALA A 85 -8.21 20.44 3.28
C ALA A 85 -9.13 20.09 2.11
N ARG A 86 -9.85 21.08 1.55
CA ARG A 86 -10.69 20.87 0.36
C ARG A 86 -9.89 20.38 -0.84
N LYS A 87 -8.74 21.01 -1.13
CA LYS A 87 -7.86 20.58 -2.23
C LYS A 87 -7.35 19.17 -2.00
N PHE A 88 -6.91 18.87 -0.78
CA PHE A 88 -6.45 17.54 -0.39
C PHE A 88 -7.53 16.47 -0.62
N LEU A 89 -8.73 16.70 -0.12
CA LEU A 89 -9.86 15.77 -0.26
C LEU A 89 -10.27 15.56 -1.72
N GLN A 90 -10.24 16.61 -2.54
CA GLN A 90 -10.54 16.50 -3.98
C GLN A 90 -9.51 15.65 -4.74
N GLU A 91 -8.23 15.76 -4.37
CA GLU A 91 -7.15 15.12 -5.10
C GLU A 91 -6.91 13.67 -4.66
N TYR A 92 -6.99 13.43 -3.35
CA TYR A 92 -6.58 12.18 -2.68
C TYR A 92 -7.71 11.45 -1.93
N GLY A 93 -8.83 12.12 -1.70
CA GLY A 93 -9.93 11.62 -0.86
C GLY A 93 -9.61 11.66 0.63
N LEU A 94 -10.41 10.94 1.41
CA LEU A 94 -10.22 10.80 2.85
C LEU A 94 -8.87 10.09 3.16
N PRO A 95 -8.04 10.63 4.08
CA PRO A 95 -6.80 10.01 4.48
C PRO A 95 -7.04 8.81 5.42
N GLU A 96 -6.06 7.92 5.54
CA GLU A 96 -6.11 6.77 6.47
C GLU A 96 -5.33 7.05 7.76
N GLU A 97 -4.39 8.00 7.70
CA GLU A 97 -3.54 8.38 8.80
C GLU A 97 -4.35 9.02 9.93
N TRP A 98 -4.23 8.45 11.13
CA TRP A 98 -4.92 8.92 12.33
C TRP A 98 -4.72 10.41 12.60
N GLY A 99 -3.49 10.90 12.43
CA GLY A 99 -3.16 12.32 12.58
C GLY A 99 -3.95 13.19 11.61
N ALA A 100 -3.95 12.84 10.33
CA ALA A 100 -4.65 13.60 9.29
C ALA A 100 -6.17 13.57 9.47
N LEU A 101 -6.74 12.41 9.82
CA LEU A 101 -8.15 12.28 10.19
C LEU A 101 -8.51 13.19 11.37
N ASN A 102 -7.68 13.22 12.41
CA ASN A 102 -7.92 14.07 13.57
C ASN A 102 -7.90 15.58 13.22
N LEU A 103 -7.11 16.00 12.23
CA LEU A 103 -7.15 17.39 11.73
C LEU A 103 -8.46 17.68 11.00
N LEU A 104 -8.95 16.73 10.21
CA LEU A 104 -10.16 16.88 9.41
C LEU A 104 -11.45 16.94 10.24
N LEU A 105 -11.41 16.59 11.53
CA LEU A 105 -12.54 16.85 12.44
C LEU A 105 -12.84 18.36 12.60
N ASP A 106 -11.86 19.23 12.35
CA ASP A 106 -12.04 20.68 12.41
C ASP A 106 -12.45 21.27 11.02
N TYR A 107 -12.77 20.42 10.04
CA TYR A 107 -13.22 20.85 8.71
C TYR A 107 -14.70 21.30 8.76
N PRO A 108 -15.12 22.35 8.01
CA PRO A 108 -16.45 22.92 8.15
C PRO A 108 -17.61 22.12 7.54
N ASP A 109 -17.33 21.05 6.78
CA ASP A 109 -18.38 20.24 6.12
C ASP A 109 -18.82 19.06 7.00
N PRO A 110 -20.08 19.02 7.46
CA PRO A 110 -20.60 17.95 8.32
C PRO A 110 -20.50 16.56 7.71
N GLN A 111 -20.62 16.43 6.39
CA GLN A 111 -20.53 15.13 5.71
C GLN A 111 -19.13 14.54 5.85
N VAL A 112 -18.11 15.38 5.60
CA VAL A 112 -16.71 15.00 5.78
C VAL A 112 -16.40 14.65 7.23
N ILE A 113 -16.90 15.43 8.19
CA ILE A 113 -16.72 15.11 9.63
C ILE A 113 -17.27 13.72 9.94
N THR A 114 -18.46 13.40 9.46
CA THR A 114 -19.11 12.10 9.68
C THR A 114 -18.29 10.96 9.08
N GLU A 115 -17.82 11.10 7.85
CA GLU A 115 -16.92 10.12 7.22
C GLU A 115 -15.62 9.93 8.02
N VAL A 116 -15.03 11.02 8.52
CA VAL A 116 -13.83 10.99 9.38
C VAL A 116 -14.13 10.23 10.67
N LEU A 117 -15.27 10.50 11.31
CA LEU A 117 -15.68 9.85 12.56
C LEU A 117 -15.80 8.33 12.40
N HIS A 118 -16.43 7.85 11.32
CA HIS A 118 -16.51 6.42 11.01
C HIS A 118 -15.13 5.82 10.71
N ALA A 119 -14.29 6.52 9.93
CA ALA A 119 -12.95 6.06 9.61
C ALA A 119 -12.05 5.96 10.85
N MET A 120 -12.19 6.88 11.80
CA MET A 120 -11.52 6.81 13.10
C MET A 120 -12.09 5.70 13.98
N GLY A 121 -13.42 5.57 14.05
CA GLY A 121 -14.10 4.51 14.79
C GLY A 121 -13.69 3.10 14.34
N ALA A 122 -13.50 2.88 13.03
CA ALA A 122 -13.07 1.59 12.50
C ALA A 122 -11.65 1.16 12.94
N GLN A 123 -10.77 2.11 13.29
CA GLN A 123 -9.37 1.83 13.63
C GLN A 123 -9.00 2.12 15.09
N VAL A 124 -9.93 2.66 15.89
CA VAL A 124 -9.73 3.09 17.28
C VAL A 124 -9.22 1.97 18.20
N ALA A 125 -9.72 0.74 18.05
CA ALA A 125 -9.32 -0.40 18.88
C ALA A 125 -7.84 -0.79 18.67
N LEU A 126 -7.26 -0.42 17.52
CA LEU A 126 -5.85 -0.64 17.19
C LEU A 126 -4.94 0.50 17.66
N ARG A 127 -5.51 1.59 18.19
CA ARG A 127 -4.75 2.76 18.65
C ARG A 127 -4.28 2.62 20.10
N SER A 128 -3.34 3.45 20.49
CA SER A 128 -2.89 3.52 21.88
C SER A 128 -4.01 4.01 22.80
N ARG A 129 -3.93 3.66 24.10
CA ARG A 129 -4.91 4.12 25.11
C ARG A 129 -5.03 5.65 25.17
N VAL A 130 -3.92 6.36 24.92
CA VAL A 130 -3.90 7.83 24.88
C VAL A 130 -4.70 8.35 23.69
N GLU A 131 -4.50 7.78 22.51
CA GLU A 131 -5.25 8.15 21.30
C GLU A 131 -6.74 7.80 21.42
N GLN A 132 -7.08 6.64 21.97
CA GLN A 132 -8.47 6.25 22.24
C GLN A 132 -9.16 7.25 23.17
N GLN A 133 -8.51 7.62 24.27
CA GLN A 133 -9.04 8.61 25.21
C GLN A 133 -9.17 9.99 24.57
N GLY A 134 -8.19 10.39 23.75
CA GLY A 134 -8.23 11.63 22.98
C GLY A 134 -9.41 11.68 22.00
N PHE A 135 -9.67 10.57 21.30
CA PHE A 135 -10.81 10.45 20.40
C PHE A 135 -12.14 10.51 21.16
N LYS A 136 -12.26 9.80 22.28
CA LYS A 136 -13.45 9.88 23.15
C LYS A 136 -13.73 11.31 23.62
N GLY A 137 -12.69 12.05 24.00
CA GLY A 137 -12.81 13.47 24.35
C GLY A 137 -13.28 14.34 23.18
N ARG A 138 -12.77 14.09 21.96
CA ARG A 138 -13.23 14.78 20.73
C ARG A 138 -14.70 14.48 20.42
N LEU A 139 -15.13 13.21 20.52
CA LEU A 139 -16.54 12.83 20.36
C LEU A 139 -17.44 13.57 21.34
N GLN A 140 -17.04 13.67 22.60
CA GLN A 140 -17.81 14.38 23.62
C GLN A 140 -17.94 15.87 23.31
N ILE A 141 -16.87 16.51 22.84
CA ILE A 141 -16.94 17.91 22.40
C ILE A 141 -17.89 18.04 21.21
N LEU A 142 -17.76 17.20 20.19
CA LEU A 142 -18.61 17.25 18.99
C LEU A 142 -20.09 17.03 19.33
N ALA A 143 -20.42 16.05 20.16
CA ALA A 143 -21.79 15.79 20.62
C ALA A 143 -22.40 17.01 21.32
N LEU A 144 -21.61 17.77 22.08
CA LEU A 144 -22.08 18.92 22.86
C LEU A 144 -22.10 20.24 22.06
N THR A 145 -21.12 20.46 21.19
CA THR A 145 -20.85 21.79 20.62
C THR A 145 -21.03 21.87 19.10
N SER A 146 -21.20 20.75 18.40
CA SER A 146 -21.44 20.81 16.96
C SER A 146 -22.76 21.51 16.65
N ALA A 147 -22.74 22.41 15.67
CA ALA A 147 -23.93 23.08 15.17
C ALA A 147 -24.82 22.14 14.33
N ASP A 148 -24.22 21.09 13.76
CA ASP A 148 -24.91 20.11 12.93
C ASP A 148 -25.47 18.97 13.79
N ALA A 149 -26.78 18.73 13.66
CA ALA A 149 -27.48 17.73 14.45
C ALA A 149 -27.07 16.29 14.12
N HIS A 150 -26.74 16.01 12.86
CA HIS A 150 -26.32 14.68 12.42
C HIS A 150 -24.93 14.35 12.98
N VAL A 151 -23.99 15.30 12.93
CA VAL A 151 -22.66 15.13 13.55
C VAL A 151 -22.76 14.87 15.04
N ARG A 152 -23.69 15.53 15.75
CA ARG A 152 -23.92 15.26 17.18
C ARG A 152 -24.40 13.83 17.42
N GLN A 153 -25.40 13.40 16.68
CA GLN A 153 -25.96 12.06 16.80
C GLN A 153 -24.91 10.98 16.51
N GLU A 154 -24.16 11.11 15.42
CA GLU A 154 -23.09 10.19 15.05
C GLU A 154 -21.99 10.11 16.11
N ALA A 155 -21.64 11.26 16.71
CA ALA A 155 -20.67 11.28 17.81
C ALA A 155 -21.19 10.57 19.07
N GLU A 156 -22.48 10.72 19.41
CA GLU A 156 -23.11 10.01 20.53
C GLU A 156 -23.19 8.50 20.29
N GLU A 157 -23.62 8.09 19.09
CA GLU A 157 -23.73 6.69 18.70
C GLU A 157 -22.35 6.00 18.71
N LEU A 158 -21.33 6.64 18.16
CA LEU A 158 -19.97 6.11 18.23
C LEU A 158 -19.49 6.00 19.68
N MET A 159 -19.73 7.02 20.52
CA MET A 159 -19.30 6.99 21.91
C MET A 159 -19.96 5.88 22.73
N ALA A 160 -21.21 5.53 22.43
CA ALA A 160 -21.92 4.42 23.06
C ALA A 160 -21.34 3.04 22.68
N ASN A 161 -20.71 2.95 21.50
CA ASN A 161 -20.20 1.72 20.91
C ASN A 161 -18.66 1.54 21.07
N LEU A 162 -17.97 2.47 21.73
CA LEU A 162 -16.53 2.48 22.00
C LEU A 162 -16.18 2.03 23.44
#